data_AF-A0A9E4HCK6-F1
#
_entry.id   AF-A0A9E4HCK6-F1
#
_cell.length_a   1.000
_cell.length_b   1.000
_cell.length_c   1.000
_cell.angle_alpha   90.00
_cell.angle_beta   90.00
_cell.angle_gamma   90.00
#
_symmetry.space_group_name_H-M   'P 1'
#
loop_
_entity.id
_entity.type
_entity.pdbx_description
1 polymer ?
#
loop_
_entity_poly.entity_id
_entity_poly.type
_entity_poly.pdbx_seq_one_letter_code
_entity_poly.pdbx_strand_id
1 'polypeptide(L)'
;MRFIVIVFLLFSISCQNQVTKGKFKDDIRKEYVVISSDSSSLVLKNSIYKDNKYKLLYLKTYGENSGDKVQLLKNDSAITTLSLPISDVEVKNFSLNKFEETNKGFNFYVSWGGGNYLYQSIFYFEYKEGMFYLSKVGKRDYILKSEKEISTEEKITPPVRIDKFILSEFL
;
A
#
# COMPACT_ATOMS: atom_id res chain seq x y z
N MET A 1 -53.37 39.20 -3.99
CA MET A 1 -53.28 37.99 -4.82
C MET A 1 -51.97 38.04 -5.60
N ARG A 2 -51.08 37.09 -5.33
CA ARG A 2 -49.81 36.87 -6.04
C ARG A 2 -50.12 36.24 -7.40
N PHE A 3 -49.40 36.61 -8.46
CA PHE A 3 -48.73 35.70 -9.42
C PHE A 3 -47.85 36.53 -10.35
N ILE A 4 -46.55 36.54 -10.06
CA ILE A 4 -45.47 36.89 -10.98
C ILE A 4 -44.95 35.55 -11.51
N VAL A 5 -44.94 35.36 -12.82
CA VAL A 5 -44.14 34.30 -13.45
C VAL A 5 -43.35 34.94 -14.58
N ILE A 6 -42.08 35.17 -14.28
CA ILE A 6 -41.04 35.63 -15.18
C ILE A 6 -40.41 34.40 -15.84
N VAL A 7 -40.31 34.44 -17.16
CA VAL A 7 -39.60 33.51 -18.03
C VAL A 7 -38.09 33.72 -17.86
N PHE A 8 -37.32 32.64 -17.60
CA PHE A 8 -35.86 32.65 -17.81
C PHE A 8 -35.37 31.29 -18.34
N LEU A 9 -35.00 31.30 -19.62
CA LEU A 9 -33.79 30.74 -20.23
C LEU A 9 -33.19 29.47 -19.58
N LEU A 10 -33.43 28.33 -20.24
CA LEU A 10 -32.65 27.10 -20.08
C LEU A 10 -31.27 27.31 -20.71
N PHE A 11 -30.31 27.76 -19.91
CA PHE A 11 -28.89 27.68 -20.23
C PHE A 11 -28.41 26.24 -20.02
N SER A 12 -27.80 25.72 -21.07
CA SER A 12 -27.05 24.48 -21.14
C SER A 12 -25.99 24.41 -20.04
N ILE A 13 -26.07 23.40 -19.17
CA ILE A 13 -24.95 22.99 -18.32
C ILE A 13 -24.51 21.62 -18.79
N SER A 14 -23.47 21.62 -19.62
CA SER A 14 -22.63 20.46 -19.88
C SER A 14 -22.04 19.97 -18.55
N CYS A 15 -22.45 18.79 -18.07
CA CYS A 15 -21.63 18.06 -17.12
C CYS A 15 -20.44 17.47 -17.89
N GLN A 16 -19.35 18.25 -17.97
CA GLN A 16 -18.05 17.73 -18.29
C GLN A 16 -17.68 16.66 -17.25
N ASN A 17 -17.36 15.45 -17.72
CA ASN A 17 -16.62 14.46 -16.97
C ASN A 17 -15.27 15.05 -16.57
N GLN A 18 -15.20 15.67 -15.39
CA GLN A 18 -13.92 15.91 -14.74
C GLN A 18 -13.45 14.58 -14.16
N VAL A 19 -12.58 13.93 -14.92
CA VAL A 19 -11.56 13.03 -14.41
C VAL A 19 -10.90 13.76 -13.24
N THR A 20 -11.27 13.38 -12.02
CA THR A 20 -10.55 13.78 -10.83
C THR A 20 -9.19 13.09 -10.90
N LYS A 21 -8.24 13.78 -11.56
CA LYS A 21 -6.82 13.62 -11.23
C LYS A 21 -6.71 14.02 -9.76
N GLY A 22 -6.85 13.03 -8.89
CA GLY A 22 -6.62 13.17 -7.46
C GLY A 22 -5.21 13.69 -7.30
N LYS A 23 -5.09 15.01 -7.13
CA LYS A 23 -3.90 15.63 -6.57
C LYS A 23 -3.74 14.97 -5.20
N PHE A 24 -2.71 14.13 -5.06
CA PHE A 24 -2.15 13.75 -3.78
C PHE A 24 -1.78 15.05 -3.06
N LYS A 25 -2.74 15.63 -2.34
CA LYS A 25 -2.43 16.41 -1.15
C LYS A 25 -1.92 15.38 -0.15
N ASP A 26 -0.67 15.49 0.24
CA ASP A 26 -0.37 15.51 1.66
C ASP A 26 1.04 16.06 1.88
N ASP A 27 1.00 17.25 2.46
CA ASP A 27 1.99 17.85 3.36
C ASP A 27 2.30 16.88 4.52
N ILE A 28 3.45 17.08 5.19
CA ILE A 28 4.12 16.23 6.20
C ILE A 28 5.12 15.23 5.57
N ARG A 29 6.40 15.38 5.94
CA ARG A 29 7.51 14.48 5.56
C ARG A 29 7.15 13.04 5.91
N LYS A 30 6.77 12.24 4.91
CA LYS A 30 6.54 10.80 5.08
C LYS A 30 7.88 10.13 5.29
N GLU A 31 8.09 9.51 6.44
CA GLU A 31 9.29 8.68 6.65
C GLU A 31 9.15 7.40 5.82
N TYR A 32 10.16 7.13 5.00
CA TYR A 32 10.18 5.93 4.16
C TYR A 32 11.59 5.36 4.13
N VAL A 33 11.68 4.06 3.84
CA VAL A 33 12.94 3.35 3.61
C VAL A 33 12.78 2.54 2.34
N VAL A 34 13.69 2.76 1.39
CA VAL A 34 13.83 1.94 0.19
C VAL A 34 14.60 0.69 0.56
N ILE A 35 14.14 -0.47 0.10
CA ILE A 35 14.81 -1.74 0.32
C ILE A 35 15.86 -1.89 -0.77
N SER A 36 17.13 -1.81 -0.38
CA SER A 36 18.28 -1.91 -1.30
C SER A 36 19.45 -2.72 -0.74
N SER A 37 19.29 -3.26 0.47
CA SER A 37 20.30 -4.04 1.18
C SER A 37 19.66 -5.25 1.85
N ASP A 38 20.48 -6.23 2.23
CA ASP A 38 20.02 -7.50 2.81
C ASP A 38 19.28 -7.35 4.15
N SER A 39 19.39 -6.19 4.79
CA SER A 39 18.63 -5.82 5.98
C SER A 39 18.30 -4.34 5.93
N SER A 40 17.01 -4.00 6.00
CA SER A 40 16.53 -2.61 5.96
C SER A 40 15.40 -2.45 6.97
N SER A 41 15.35 -1.33 7.68
CA SER A 41 14.34 -1.12 8.72
C SER A 41 13.77 0.27 8.74
N LEU A 42 12.46 0.39 8.98
CA LEU A 42 11.76 1.64 9.21
C LEU A 42 11.23 1.67 10.65
N VAL A 43 11.66 2.65 11.44
CA VAL A 43 11.07 2.95 12.75
C VAL A 43 9.82 3.79 12.53
N LEU A 44 8.69 3.38 13.13
CA LEU A 44 7.42 4.10 13.04
C LEU A 44 7.33 5.10 14.20
N LYS A 45 7.19 6.40 13.89
CA LYS A 45 7.29 7.49 14.86
C LYS A 45 5.99 8.25 15.10
N ASN A 46 4.93 7.89 14.38
CA ASN A 46 3.63 8.55 14.54
C ASN A 46 3.08 8.43 15.98
N SER A 47 2.53 9.52 16.50
CA SER A 47 1.99 9.61 17.86
C SER A 47 0.82 8.66 18.13
N ILE A 48 0.15 8.14 17.09
CA ILE A 48 -0.93 7.15 17.24
C ILE A 48 -0.48 5.87 17.97
N TYR A 49 0.82 5.56 17.97
CA TYR A 49 1.37 4.38 18.65
C TYR A 49 1.56 4.56 20.16
N LYS A 50 1.33 5.78 20.68
CA LYS A 50 1.55 6.15 22.09
C LYS A 50 3.02 5.88 22.49
N ASP A 51 3.24 5.21 23.61
CA ASP A 51 4.58 4.87 24.12
C ASP A 51 5.20 3.63 23.46
N ASN A 52 4.48 2.97 22.55
CA ASN A 52 4.98 1.76 21.89
C ASN A 52 5.93 2.12 20.75
N LYS A 53 7.11 1.51 20.74
CA LYS A 53 8.09 1.66 19.66
C LYS A 53 7.87 0.56 18.64
N TYR A 54 7.32 0.90 17.47
CA TYR A 54 7.17 -0.04 16.37
C TYR A 54 8.28 0.12 15.33
N LYS A 55 8.69 -1.00 14.74
CA LYS A 55 9.71 -1.04 13.69
C LYS A 55 9.38 -2.14 12.69
N LEU A 56 9.46 -1.81 11.40
CA LEU A 56 9.47 -2.79 10.32
C LEU A 56 10.91 -3.15 10.01
N LEU A 57 11.20 -4.44 9.89
CA LEU A 57 12.52 -4.96 9.57
C LEU A 57 12.40 -5.96 8.41
N TYR A 58 12.95 -5.59 7.26
CA TYR A 58 13.16 -6.50 6.16
C TYR A 58 14.46 -7.29 6.39
N LEU A 59 14.40 -8.59 6.15
CA LEU A 59 15.51 -9.52 6.24
C LEU A 59 15.53 -10.37 4.97
N LYS A 60 16.64 -10.28 4.24
CA LYS A 60 16.90 -11.19 3.14
C LYS A 60 17.26 -12.57 3.67
N THR A 61 16.67 -13.61 3.10
CA THR A 61 16.98 -14.99 3.49
C THR A 61 17.79 -15.67 2.39
N TYR A 62 18.74 -16.52 2.79
CA TYR A 62 19.61 -17.24 1.88
C TYR A 62 19.28 -18.74 1.91
N GLY A 63 18.97 -19.31 0.74
CA GLY A 63 18.62 -20.72 0.57
C GLY A 63 17.66 -20.92 -0.62
N GLU A 64 17.76 -22.07 -1.31
CA GLU A 64 17.04 -22.32 -2.57
C GLU A 64 15.51 -22.24 -2.47
N ASN A 65 14.95 -22.35 -1.26
CA ASN A 65 13.51 -22.29 -1.01
C ASN A 65 13.15 -21.37 0.17
N SER A 66 13.98 -20.36 0.45
CA SER A 66 13.71 -19.43 1.56
C SER A 66 13.29 -18.07 1.03
N GLY A 67 12.02 -17.72 1.23
CA GLY A 67 11.52 -16.39 0.96
C GLY A 67 12.09 -15.38 1.95
N ASP A 68 12.29 -14.15 1.48
CA ASP A 68 12.62 -13.01 2.33
C ASP A 68 11.53 -12.80 3.39
N LYS A 69 11.86 -12.04 4.44
CA LYS A 69 10.95 -11.84 5.57
C LYS A 69 10.80 -10.38 5.93
N VAL A 70 9.63 -10.03 6.42
CA VAL A 70 9.38 -8.75 7.09
C VAL A 70 8.92 -9.02 8.51
N GLN A 71 9.64 -8.51 9.48
CA GLN A 71 9.24 -8.54 10.88
C GLN A 71 8.63 -7.19 11.27
N LEU A 72 7.51 -7.24 11.99
CA LEU A 72 7.03 -6.10 12.76
C LEU A 72 7.46 -6.33 14.20
N LEU A 73 8.25 -5.39 14.71
CA LEU A 73 8.73 -5.39 16.08
C LEU A 73 7.95 -4.37 16.90
N LYS A 74 7.70 -4.71 18.16
CA LYS A 74 7.19 -3.83 19.21
C LYS A 74 8.18 -3.85 20.35
N ASN A 75 8.76 -2.71 20.69
CA ASN A 75 9.80 -2.59 21.73
C ASN A 75 10.92 -3.62 21.52
N ASP A 76 11.41 -3.71 20.27
CA ASP A 76 12.45 -4.64 19.80
C ASP A 76 12.14 -6.14 19.90
N SER A 77 10.91 -6.52 20.26
CA SER A 77 10.42 -7.90 20.18
C SER A 77 9.56 -8.09 18.94
N ALA A 78 9.83 -9.13 18.15
CA ALA A 78 9.01 -9.47 16.98
C ALA A 78 7.61 -9.89 17.44
N ILE A 79 6.58 -9.19 16.95
CA ILE A 79 5.16 -9.50 17.22
C ILE A 79 4.48 -10.16 16.02
N THR A 80 5.05 -10.02 14.82
CA THR A 80 4.68 -10.82 13.65
C THR A 80 5.87 -10.93 12.70
N THR A 81 5.92 -12.03 11.96
CA THR A 81 6.85 -12.27 10.85
C THR A 81 6.04 -12.64 9.63
N LEU A 82 6.21 -11.86 8.57
CA LEU A 82 5.58 -12.08 7.27
C LEU A 82 6.61 -12.73 6.35
N SER A 83 6.27 -13.90 5.83
CA SER A 83 7.03 -14.51 4.73
C SER A 83 6.66 -13.81 3.43
N LEU A 84 7.68 -13.36 2.70
CA LEU A 84 7.52 -12.85 1.35
C LEU A 84 7.59 -14.02 0.36
N PRO A 85 6.90 -13.93 -0.79
CA PRO A 85 7.01 -14.92 -1.84
C PRO A 85 8.45 -15.13 -2.29
N ILE A 86 8.79 -16.38 -2.60
CA ILE A 86 10.09 -16.73 -3.18
C ILE A 86 10.10 -16.25 -4.64
N SER A 87 11.00 -15.31 -4.95
CA SER A 87 11.15 -14.81 -6.32
C SER A 87 11.47 -15.95 -7.28
N ASP A 88 10.77 -15.95 -8.41
CA ASP A 88 10.94 -16.88 -9.54
C ASP A 88 10.60 -18.36 -9.24
N VAL A 89 10.17 -18.66 -8.02
CA VAL A 89 9.58 -19.95 -7.62
C VAL A 89 8.08 -19.81 -7.42
N GLU A 90 7.65 -18.85 -6.61
CA GLU A 90 6.24 -18.59 -6.32
C GLU A 90 5.71 -17.41 -7.14
N VAL A 91 6.50 -16.34 -7.23
CA VAL A 91 6.13 -15.11 -7.95
C VAL A 91 7.32 -14.59 -8.75
N LYS A 92 7.13 -14.44 -10.07
CA LYS A 92 8.20 -14.03 -10.97
C LYS A 92 8.65 -12.58 -10.73
N ASN A 93 9.97 -12.36 -10.69
CA ASN A 93 10.59 -11.06 -10.43
C ASN A 93 10.03 -10.33 -9.18
N PHE A 94 9.69 -11.08 -8.12
CA PHE A 94 9.13 -10.48 -6.92
C PHE A 94 10.17 -9.63 -6.19
N SER A 95 9.74 -8.45 -5.73
CA SER A 95 10.57 -7.54 -4.94
C SER A 95 9.71 -6.75 -3.96
N LEU A 96 10.20 -6.59 -2.74
CA LEU A 96 9.74 -5.57 -1.81
C LEU A 96 10.55 -4.31 -2.03
N ASN A 97 9.90 -3.20 -2.32
CA ASN A 97 10.56 -2.00 -2.84
C ASN A 97 10.79 -0.95 -1.75
N LYS A 98 9.78 -0.71 -0.91
CA LYS A 98 9.88 0.25 0.20
C LYS A 98 8.87 -0.01 1.31
N PHE A 99 9.22 0.49 2.49
CA PHE A 99 8.28 0.79 3.56
C PHE A 99 8.03 2.30 3.63
N GLU A 100 6.81 2.70 3.96
CA GLU A 100 6.44 4.10 4.16
C GLU A 100 5.50 4.22 5.36
N GLU A 101 5.83 5.11 6.29
CA GLU A 101 4.93 5.48 7.37
C GLU A 101 3.84 6.43 6.86
N THR A 102 2.62 6.27 7.39
CA THR A 102 1.47 7.12 7.11
C THR A 102 0.89 7.71 8.39
N ASN A 103 -0.03 8.66 8.25
CA ASN A 103 -0.77 9.21 9.38
C ASN A 103 -1.63 8.19 10.14
N LYS A 104 -1.93 7.03 9.53
CA LYS A 104 -2.80 5.98 10.09
C LYS A 104 -2.08 4.67 10.40
N GLY A 105 -0.81 4.53 10.03
CA GLY A 105 -0.07 3.27 10.13
C GLY A 105 1.09 3.27 9.14
N PHE A 106 1.18 2.28 8.26
CA PHE A 106 2.24 2.17 7.27
C PHE A 106 1.79 1.46 6.00
N ASN A 107 2.60 1.56 4.95
CA ASN A 107 2.38 0.91 3.66
C ASN A 107 3.56 0.02 3.28
N PHE A 108 3.27 -1.09 2.62
CA PHE A 108 4.25 -1.90 1.88
C PHE A 108 4.09 -1.67 0.39
N TYR A 109 5.21 -1.55 -0.31
CA TYR A 109 5.23 -1.43 -1.76
C TYR A 109 6.01 -2.61 -2.31
N VAL A 110 5.36 -3.41 -3.14
CA VAL A 110 5.99 -4.53 -3.82
C VAL A 110 5.85 -4.36 -5.32
N SER A 111 6.77 -4.96 -6.07
CA SER A 111 6.62 -5.17 -7.49
C SER A 111 6.86 -6.64 -7.84
N TRP A 112 6.23 -7.06 -8.91
CA TRP A 112 6.43 -8.38 -9.51
C TRP A 112 6.14 -8.27 -11.00
N GLY A 113 6.55 -9.25 -11.80
CA GLY A 113 6.44 -9.10 -13.24
C GLY A 113 6.55 -10.39 -14.00
N GLY A 114 5.88 -10.42 -15.16
CA GLY A 114 5.90 -11.57 -16.05
C GLY A 114 5.47 -11.20 -17.46
N GLY A 115 6.19 -11.74 -18.45
CA GLY A 115 5.91 -11.46 -19.87
C GLY A 115 6.05 -9.97 -20.19
N ASN A 116 4.95 -9.35 -20.64
CA ASN A 116 4.92 -7.93 -21.07
C ASN A 116 4.36 -6.98 -19.99
N TYR A 117 4.26 -7.43 -18.74
CA TYR A 117 3.61 -6.68 -17.66
C TYR A 117 4.55 -6.52 -16.45
N LEU A 118 4.51 -5.31 -15.88
CA LEU A 118 5.08 -5.00 -14.57
C LEU A 118 3.93 -4.62 -13.65
N TYR A 119 3.84 -5.30 -12.51
CA TYR A 119 2.81 -5.10 -11.51
C TYR A 119 3.41 -4.46 -10.27
N GLN A 120 2.66 -3.55 -9.66
CA GLN A 120 2.95 -3.01 -8.34
C GLN A 120 1.74 -3.17 -7.45
N SER A 121 1.98 -3.59 -6.21
CA SER A 121 0.94 -3.64 -5.19
C SER A 121 1.35 -2.78 -4.00
N ILE A 122 0.37 -2.05 -3.45
CA ILE A 122 0.52 -1.24 -2.26
C ILE A 122 -0.42 -1.80 -1.20
N PHE A 123 0.14 -2.29 -0.11
CA PHE A 123 -0.63 -2.82 1.03
C PHE A 123 -0.72 -1.75 2.11
N TYR A 124 -1.94 -1.31 2.43
CA TYR A 124 -2.18 -0.25 3.40
C TYR A 124 -2.55 -0.85 4.76
N PHE A 125 -1.67 -0.73 5.74
CA PHE A 125 -1.89 -1.19 7.11
C PHE A 125 -2.25 -0.03 8.02
N GLU A 126 -3.46 -0.07 8.59
CA GLU A 126 -3.93 0.91 9.57
C GLU A 126 -3.75 0.37 10.99
N TYR A 127 -3.26 1.22 11.90
CA TYR A 127 -3.17 0.95 13.32
C TYR A 127 -4.50 1.22 14.01
N LYS A 128 -5.05 0.19 14.66
CA LYS A 128 -6.30 0.26 15.43
C LYS A 128 -6.16 -0.60 16.67
N GLU A 129 -6.57 -0.06 17.82
CA GLU A 129 -6.67 -0.83 19.06
C GLU A 129 -5.39 -1.60 19.44
N GLY A 130 -4.20 -1.03 19.18
CA GLY A 130 -2.94 -1.68 19.53
C GLY A 130 -2.35 -2.62 18.47
N MET A 131 -3.02 -2.80 17.33
CA MET A 131 -2.62 -3.74 16.27
C MET A 131 -2.72 -3.12 14.87
N PHE A 132 -2.07 -3.74 13.88
CA PHE A 132 -2.13 -3.31 12.48
C PHE A 132 -3.04 -4.22 11.65
N TYR A 133 -3.80 -3.60 10.73
CA TYR A 133 -4.77 -4.28 9.89
C TYR A 133 -4.65 -3.82 8.44
N LEU A 134 -4.57 -4.76 7.51
CA LEU A 134 -4.71 -4.51 6.08
C LEU A 134 -6.13 -4.00 5.82
N SER A 135 -6.25 -2.74 5.39
CA SER A 135 -7.52 -2.08 5.14
C SER A 135 -7.80 -1.87 3.65
N LYS A 136 -6.74 -1.85 2.83
CA LYS A 136 -6.82 -1.59 1.40
C LYS A 136 -5.63 -2.22 0.68
N VAL A 137 -5.85 -2.63 -0.57
CA VAL A 137 -4.81 -2.98 -1.54
C VAL A 137 -4.93 -2.05 -2.74
N GLY A 138 -3.84 -1.37 -3.09
CA GLY A 138 -3.70 -0.65 -4.35
C GLY A 138 -2.95 -1.49 -5.36
N LYS A 139 -3.38 -1.50 -6.62
CA LYS A 139 -2.67 -2.17 -7.73
C LYS A 139 -2.33 -1.15 -8.81
N ARG A 140 -1.14 -1.25 -9.39
CA ARG A 140 -0.72 -0.51 -10.57
C ARG A 140 -0.11 -1.47 -11.58
N ASP A 141 -0.74 -1.54 -12.74
CA ASP A 141 -0.34 -2.46 -13.80
C ASP A 141 0.22 -1.65 -14.95
N TYR A 142 1.48 -1.89 -15.30
CA TYR A 142 2.15 -1.26 -16.42
C TYR A 142 2.32 -2.24 -17.57
N ILE A 143 1.75 -1.91 -18.72
CA ILE A 143 1.80 -2.71 -19.94
C ILE A 143 2.95 -2.20 -20.80
N LEU A 144 4.06 -2.95 -20.88
CA LEU A 144 5.30 -2.50 -21.55
C LEU A 144 5.09 -2.09 -23.01
N LYS A 145 4.27 -2.84 -23.75
CA LYS A 145 4.07 -2.62 -25.20
C LYS A 145 3.31 -1.34 -25.53
N SER A 146 2.40 -0.92 -24.66
CA SER A 146 1.55 0.25 -24.88
C SER A 146 1.90 1.42 -23.96
N GLU A 147 2.88 1.22 -23.06
CA GLU A 147 3.28 2.15 -22.01
C GLU A 147 2.10 2.64 -21.15
N LYS A 148 1.04 1.84 -21.09
CA LYS A 148 -0.18 2.18 -20.38
C LYS A 148 -0.07 1.73 -18.93
N GLU A 149 -0.39 2.64 -18.01
CA GLU A 149 -0.57 2.35 -16.59
C GLU A 149 -2.06 2.31 -16.25
N ILE A 150 -2.48 1.29 -15.51
CA ILE A 150 -3.82 1.17 -14.93
C ILE A 150 -3.66 1.09 -13.42
N SER A 151 -4.35 1.97 -12.69
CA SER A 151 -4.32 1.99 -11.23
C SER A 151 -5.71 1.70 -10.66
N THR A 152 -5.78 0.80 -9.69
CA THR A 152 -7.01 0.46 -8.97
C THR A 152 -6.75 0.39 -7.46
N GLU A 153 -7.79 0.62 -6.67
CA GLU A 153 -7.75 0.44 -5.21
C GLU A 153 -8.96 -0.37 -4.75
N GLU A 154 -8.72 -1.34 -3.89
CA GLU A 154 -9.74 -2.20 -3.32
C GLU A 154 -9.70 -2.10 -1.79
N LYS A 155 -10.87 -1.86 -1.17
CA LYS A 155 -11.00 -1.83 0.28
C LYS A 155 -11.25 -3.25 0.80
N ILE A 156 -10.47 -3.68 1.79
CA ILE A 156 -10.60 -5.00 2.40
C ILE A 156 -11.62 -4.95 3.54
N THR A 157 -12.69 -5.75 3.43
CA THR A 157 -13.76 -5.83 4.44
C THR A 157 -14.15 -7.29 4.70
N PRO A 158 -14.00 -7.80 5.93
CA PRO A 158 -13.42 -7.13 7.09
C PRO A 158 -11.91 -6.90 6.94
N PRO A 159 -11.31 -5.88 7.60
CA PRO A 159 -9.86 -5.69 7.60
C PRO A 159 -9.12 -6.92 8.15
N VAL A 160 -7.98 -7.26 7.54
CA VAL A 160 -7.20 -8.45 7.92
C VAL A 160 -6.09 -8.06 8.89
N ARG A 161 -6.05 -8.68 10.06
CA ARG A 161 -4.99 -8.43 11.05
C ARG A 161 -3.64 -8.87 10.48
N ILE A 162 -2.57 -8.11 10.72
CA ILE A 162 -1.27 -8.34 10.08
C ILE A 162 -0.66 -9.71 10.35
N ASP A 163 -0.88 -10.31 11.51
CA ASP A 163 -0.42 -11.67 11.84
C ASP A 163 -1.19 -12.78 11.11
N LYS A 164 -2.30 -12.44 10.44
CA LYS A 164 -3.08 -13.32 9.56
C LYS A 164 -2.89 -12.97 8.08
N PHE A 165 -2.10 -11.96 7.76
CA PHE A 165 -1.90 -11.52 6.39
C PHE A 165 -0.93 -12.45 5.66
N ILE A 166 -1.38 -12.99 4.52
CA ILE A 166 -0.57 -13.81 3.61
C ILE A 166 -0.47 -13.06 2.30
N LEU A 167 0.73 -12.58 1.95
CA LEU A 167 0.91 -11.63 0.85
C LEU A 167 0.51 -12.20 -0.52
N SER A 168 0.78 -13.48 -0.77
CA SER A 168 0.48 -14.16 -2.04
C SER A 168 -1.02 -14.25 -2.35
N GLU A 169 -1.91 -14.13 -1.36
CA GLU A 169 -3.37 -14.15 -1.58
C GLU A 169 -3.89 -12.85 -2.22
N PHE A 170 -3.05 -11.80 -2.29
CA PHE A 170 -3.46 -10.46 -2.72
C PHE A 170 -2.68 -9.91 -3.93
N LEU A 171 -1.63 -10.60 -4.38
CA LEU A 171 -0.87 -10.22 -5.57
C LEU A 171 -1.70 -10.39 -6.85
#